data_AF-A0A8T4PWH2-F1
#
_entry.id   AF-A0A8T4PWH2-F1
#
_cell.length_a   1.000
_cell.length_b   1.000
_cell.length_c   1.000
_cell.angle_alpha   90.00
_cell.angle_beta   90.00
_cell.angle_gamma   90.00
#
_symmetry.space_group_name_H-M   'P 1'
#
loop_
_entity.id
_entity.type
_entity.pdbx_description
1 polymer ?
#
loop_
_entity_poly.entity_id
_entity_poly.type
_entity_poly.pdbx_seq_one_letter_code
_entity_poly.pdbx_strand_id
1 'polypeptide(L)'
;MARLRKGVCYRFLERPYTRISRYKRQSFIKTGYNSKIIRFVMGDLRKLDWDLKLELCTKIDLQLRDNSVESARLTSNKLLETRLGKEGYFFRVLKYPYHILRMNPIASGAGADRFSTGMQLAFGRPVGQAAQFRKGEAIFELRIAKKDLETGKKAMARAYQKIACPCQIIVTDLKAKDHGPAAVAA
;
A
#
# COMPACT_ATOMS: atom_id res chain seq x y z
N MET A 1 -7.23 -18.02 -17.68
CA MET A 1 -7.42 -16.68 -17.09
C MET A 1 -6.13 -15.88 -17.17
N ALA A 2 -6.18 -14.59 -17.46
CA ALA A 2 -5.00 -13.73 -17.48
C ALA A 2 -4.34 -13.70 -16.09
N ARG A 3 -3.11 -14.20 -16.00
CA ARG A 3 -2.32 -14.21 -14.76
C ARG A 3 -1.95 -12.78 -14.35
N LEU A 4 -1.93 -12.50 -13.05
CA LEU A 4 -1.47 -11.21 -12.52
C LEU A 4 -0.03 -10.92 -13.00
N ARG A 5 0.17 -9.79 -13.70
CA ARG A 5 1.51 -9.37 -14.16
C ARG A 5 2.42 -8.99 -12.99
N LYS A 6 3.74 -9.04 -13.23
CA LYS A 6 4.76 -8.59 -12.27
C LYS A 6 4.54 -7.14 -11.84
N GLY A 7 4.95 -6.79 -10.63
CA GLY A 7 4.76 -5.45 -10.06
C GLY A 7 5.46 -4.34 -10.83
N VAL A 8 6.57 -4.67 -11.49
CA VAL A 8 7.38 -3.73 -12.29
C VAL A 8 6.54 -3.03 -13.37
N CYS A 9 5.57 -3.73 -13.97
CA CYS A 9 4.72 -3.18 -15.05
C CYS A 9 3.84 -2.01 -14.59
N TYR A 10 3.55 -1.90 -13.29
CA TYR A 10 2.62 -0.90 -12.75
C TYR A 10 3.28 -0.03 -11.68
N ARG A 11 4.61 0.05 -11.62
CA ARG A 11 5.30 0.78 -10.55
C ARG A 11 5.33 2.29 -10.80
N PHE A 12 5.41 2.70 -12.06
CA PHE A 12 5.52 4.10 -12.46
C PHE A 12 4.22 4.85 -12.20
N LEU A 13 4.34 6.12 -11.85
CA LEU A 13 3.20 6.96 -11.60
C LEU A 13 2.51 7.33 -12.92
N GLU A 14 1.25 6.93 -13.07
CA GLU A 14 0.43 7.24 -14.24
C GLU A 14 -0.58 8.35 -13.95
N ARG A 15 -1.16 8.92 -15.01
CA ARG A 15 -2.29 9.85 -14.88
C ARG A 15 -3.43 9.17 -14.10
N PRO A 16 -4.03 9.82 -13.09
CA PRO A 16 -5.07 9.20 -12.27
C PRO A 16 -6.25 8.68 -13.09
N TYR A 17 -6.49 7.37 -13.04
CA TYR A 17 -7.65 6.72 -13.64
C TYR A 17 -8.58 6.24 -12.53
N THR A 18 -9.40 7.16 -12.01
CA THR A 18 -10.18 6.98 -10.76
C THR A 18 -11.66 7.30 -10.89
N ARG A 19 -12.12 7.83 -12.04
CA ARG A 19 -13.46 8.43 -12.17
C ARG A 19 -14.58 7.38 -12.23
N ILE A 20 -15.02 6.98 -11.04
CA ILE A 20 -16.21 6.18 -10.79
C ILE A 20 -17.25 7.09 -10.12
N SER A 21 -18.49 7.06 -10.62
CA SER A 21 -19.60 7.85 -10.07
C SER A 21 -20.87 7.01 -10.00
N ARG A 22 -21.76 7.34 -9.05
CA ARG A 22 -23.12 6.77 -8.97
C ARG A 22 -23.90 7.02 -10.26
N TYR A 23 -23.66 8.16 -10.92
CA TYR A 23 -24.34 8.53 -12.15
C TYR A 23 -23.60 7.94 -13.36
N LYS A 24 -24.27 7.04 -14.10
CA LYS A 24 -23.69 6.33 -15.26
C LYS A 24 -23.07 7.27 -16.31
N ARG A 25 -23.63 8.47 -16.52
CA ARG A 25 -23.10 9.48 -17.46
C ARG A 25 -21.76 10.07 -17.01
N GLN A 26 -21.53 10.17 -15.71
CA GLN A 26 -20.32 10.75 -15.12
C GLN A 26 -19.25 9.71 -14.77
N SER A 27 -19.62 8.43 -14.71
CA SER A 27 -18.71 7.30 -14.50
C SER A 27 -18.03 6.90 -15.82
N PHE A 28 -16.76 7.22 -15.97
CA PHE A 28 -15.97 6.84 -17.15
C PHE A 28 -15.50 5.39 -17.04
N ILE A 29 -15.24 4.94 -15.82
CA ILE A 29 -14.89 3.56 -15.53
C ILE A 29 -16.20 2.81 -15.24
N LYS A 30 -16.51 1.80 -16.06
CA LYS A 30 -17.76 1.03 -15.94
C LYS A 30 -17.65 -0.19 -15.03
N THR A 31 -16.44 -0.74 -14.89
CA THR A 31 -16.17 -1.90 -14.04
C THR A 31 -15.33 -1.47 -12.85
N GLY A 32 -15.89 -1.60 -11.65
CA GLY A 32 -15.14 -1.41 -10.40
C GLY A 32 -14.35 -2.67 -10.05
N TYR A 33 -13.19 -2.48 -9.44
CA TYR A 33 -12.42 -3.56 -8.80
C TYR A 33 -12.46 -3.31 -7.30
N ASN A 34 -12.67 -4.34 -6.50
CA ASN A 34 -12.69 -4.21 -5.05
C ASN A 34 -11.26 -4.22 -4.50
N SER A 35 -10.97 -3.34 -3.55
CA SER A 35 -9.66 -3.29 -2.90
C SER A 35 -9.40 -4.59 -2.16
N LYS A 36 -8.24 -5.21 -2.36
CA LYS A 36 -7.84 -6.38 -1.56
C LYS A 36 -7.49 -6.08 -0.12
N ILE A 37 -7.32 -4.80 0.22
CA ILE A 37 -7.09 -4.35 1.59
C ILE A 37 -8.43 -4.42 2.33
N ILE A 38 -8.51 -5.26 3.36
CA ILE A 38 -9.75 -5.49 4.11
C ILE A 38 -9.87 -4.49 5.27
N ARG A 39 -8.77 -4.24 6.00
CA ARG A 39 -8.75 -3.36 7.17
C ARG A 39 -7.63 -2.34 7.04
N PHE A 40 -7.97 -1.08 7.25
CA PHE A 40 -7.01 0.03 7.21
C PHE A 40 -6.46 0.39 8.59
N VAL A 41 -7.18 0.05 9.66
CA VAL A 41 -6.76 0.35 11.04
C VAL A 41 -6.83 -0.91 11.90
N MET A 42 -5.84 -1.08 12.77
CA MET A 42 -5.62 -2.27 13.58
C MET A 42 -5.02 -1.89 14.93
N GLY A 43 -5.10 -2.84 15.85
CA GLY A 43 -4.68 -2.65 17.23
C GLY A 43 -5.73 -1.88 18.01
N ASP A 44 -5.29 -1.11 18.99
CA ASP A 44 -6.18 -0.30 19.82
C ASP A 44 -6.50 1.03 19.14
N LEU A 45 -7.79 1.21 18.82
CA LEU A 45 -8.32 2.43 18.22
C LEU A 45 -8.70 3.49 19.26
N ARG A 46 -8.94 3.06 20.52
CA ARG A 46 -9.46 3.92 21.59
C ARG A 46 -8.35 4.71 22.26
N LYS A 47 -7.16 4.11 22.39
CA LYS A 47 -6.01 4.76 22.99
C LYS A 47 -5.47 5.85 22.07
N LEU A 48 -5.57 7.09 22.54
CA LEU A 48 -5.07 8.27 21.84
C LEU A 48 -3.64 8.62 22.25
N ASP A 49 -3.26 8.35 23.50
CA ASP A 49 -1.94 8.67 24.05
C ASP A 49 -0.93 7.56 23.72
N TRP A 50 0.03 7.89 22.86
CA TRP A 50 1.14 7.04 22.45
C TRP A 50 2.44 7.82 22.57
N ASP A 51 3.52 7.14 22.95
CA ASP A 51 4.81 7.80 23.14
C ASP A 51 5.52 8.04 21.80
N LEU A 52 5.48 7.04 20.91
CA LEU A 52 6.22 7.01 19.66
C LEU A 52 5.31 6.84 18.46
N LYS A 53 5.67 7.49 17.36
CA LYS A 53 5.11 7.31 16.02
C LYS A 53 6.23 6.85 15.07
N LEU A 54 6.00 5.76 14.37
CA LEU A 54 6.86 5.24 13.32
C LEU A 54 6.11 5.30 12.00
N GLU A 55 6.72 5.92 10.99
CA GLU A 55 6.17 6.03 9.64
C GLU A 55 7.09 5.37 8.63
N LEU A 56 6.51 4.59 7.71
CA LEU A 56 7.24 4.06 6.57
C LEU A 56 7.00 4.96 5.36
N CYS A 57 7.96 5.82 5.05
CA CYS A 57 7.88 6.83 4.00
C CYS A 57 8.55 6.39 2.70
N THR A 58 7.99 6.78 1.56
CA THR A 58 8.57 6.50 0.24
C THR A 58 9.72 7.47 -0.09
N LYS A 59 10.81 6.98 -0.72
CA LYS A 59 11.91 7.87 -1.19
C LYS A 59 11.75 8.35 -2.64
N ILE A 60 10.79 7.78 -3.37
CA ILE A 60 10.55 8.07 -4.80
C ILE A 60 9.04 8.19 -5.05
N ASP A 61 8.68 8.76 -6.19
CA ASP A 61 7.31 8.75 -6.70
C ASP A 61 7.00 7.38 -7.31
N LEU A 62 5.91 6.74 -6.87
CA LEU A 62 5.49 5.45 -7.41
C LEU A 62 4.02 5.17 -7.12
N GLN A 63 3.52 4.07 -7.69
CA GLN A 63 2.23 3.52 -7.29
C GLN A 63 2.37 2.08 -6.78
N LEU A 64 1.67 1.76 -5.69
CA LEU A 64 1.68 0.46 -5.03
C LEU A 64 0.35 -0.24 -5.22
N ARG A 65 0.41 -1.49 -5.66
CA ARG A 65 -0.79 -2.33 -5.77
C ARG A 65 -1.33 -2.68 -4.39
N ASP A 66 -2.65 -2.76 -4.29
CA ASP A 66 -3.38 -3.25 -3.13
C ASP A 66 -2.81 -4.57 -2.57
N ASN A 67 -2.41 -5.50 -3.44
CA ASN A 67 -1.79 -6.78 -3.09
C ASN A 67 -0.49 -6.62 -2.28
N SER A 68 0.36 -5.67 -2.66
CA SER A 68 1.64 -5.42 -1.98
C SER A 68 1.40 -4.74 -0.64
N VAL A 69 0.49 -3.78 -0.60
CA VAL A 69 0.09 -3.10 0.65
C VAL A 69 -0.53 -4.09 1.64
N GLU A 70 -1.43 -4.97 1.20
CA GLU A 70 -2.05 -5.98 2.06
C GLU A 70 -1.02 -7.01 2.56
N SER A 71 -0.07 -7.43 1.70
CA SER A 71 1.00 -8.36 2.11
C SER A 71 1.93 -7.74 3.16
N ALA A 72 2.30 -6.46 2.98
CA ALA A 72 3.12 -5.71 3.93
C ALA A 72 2.38 -5.57 5.27
N ARG A 73 1.11 -5.16 5.20
CA ARG A 73 0.20 -5.01 6.33
C ARG A 73 0.07 -6.30 7.15
N LEU A 74 -0.21 -7.43 6.51
CA LEU A 74 -0.34 -8.74 7.18
C LEU A 74 0.94 -9.15 7.89
N THR A 75 2.09 -8.97 7.24
CA THR A 75 3.39 -9.38 7.78
C THR A 75 3.78 -8.55 9.01
N SER A 76 3.57 -7.23 8.95
CA SER A 76 3.83 -6.32 10.07
C SER A 76 2.85 -6.55 11.22
N ASN A 77 1.55 -6.65 10.92
CA ASN A 77 0.52 -6.86 11.94
C ASN A 77 0.72 -8.17 12.70
N LYS A 78 1.08 -9.27 12.00
CA LYS A 78 1.34 -10.56 12.63
C LYS A 78 2.46 -10.48 13.68
N LEU A 79 3.54 -9.75 13.38
CA LEU A 79 4.64 -9.56 14.34
C LEU A 79 4.20 -8.73 15.55
N LEU A 80 3.49 -7.62 15.30
CA LEU A 80 3.01 -6.73 16.35
C LEU A 80 2.04 -7.45 17.29
N GLU A 81 1.07 -8.17 16.73
CA GLU A 81 0.08 -8.92 17.51
C GLU A 81 0.71 -10.04 18.34
N THR A 82 1.74 -10.71 17.81
CA THR A 82 2.43 -11.79 18.54
C THR A 82 3.26 -11.26 19.72
N ARG A 83 3.85 -10.06 19.60
CA ARG A 83 4.77 -9.53 20.62
C ARG A 83 4.12 -8.56 21.59
N LEU A 84 3.19 -7.73 21.12
CA LEU A 84 2.60 -6.62 21.88
C LEU A 84 1.13 -6.88 22.27
N GLY A 85 0.53 -7.95 21.74
CA GLY A 85 -0.91 -8.17 21.84
C GLY A 85 -1.72 -7.15 21.03
N LYS A 86 -3.05 -7.27 21.04
CA LYS A 86 -3.93 -6.37 20.27
C LYS A 86 -4.00 -4.94 20.83
N GLU A 87 -3.74 -4.77 22.12
CA GLU A 87 -3.87 -3.48 22.81
C GLU A 87 -2.55 -2.69 22.86
N GLY A 88 -1.42 -3.34 22.56
CA GLY A 88 -0.09 -2.75 22.68
C GLY A 88 0.35 -1.84 21.52
N TYR A 89 -0.46 -1.69 20.47
CA TYR A 89 -0.10 -0.87 19.31
C TYR A 89 -1.33 -0.27 18.61
N PHE A 90 -1.09 0.78 17.84
CA PHE A 90 -2.01 1.30 16.82
C PHE A 90 -1.31 1.25 15.47
N PHE A 91 -1.88 0.54 14.49
CA PHE A 91 -1.32 0.41 13.15
C PHE A 91 -2.33 0.85 12.10
N ARG A 92 -1.88 1.67 11.14
CA ARG A 92 -2.74 2.25 10.12
C ARG A 92 -2.09 2.25 8.74
N VAL A 93 -2.87 1.85 7.74
CA VAL A 93 -2.58 2.07 6.33
C VAL A 93 -3.12 3.44 5.94
N LEU A 94 -2.26 4.34 5.46
CA LEU A 94 -2.62 5.75 5.31
C LEU A 94 -3.40 6.07 4.04
N LYS A 95 -3.09 5.40 2.92
CA LYS A 95 -3.71 5.68 1.62
C LYS A 95 -4.61 4.55 1.14
N TYR A 96 -5.79 4.94 0.67
CA TYR A 96 -6.71 4.05 -0.03
C TYR A 96 -6.32 3.91 -1.51
N PRO A 97 -6.40 2.71 -2.11
CA PRO A 97 -6.02 2.49 -3.50
C PRO A 97 -7.13 2.92 -4.46
N TYR A 98 -7.14 4.20 -4.86
CA TYR A 98 -8.14 4.74 -5.79
C TYR A 98 -7.82 4.48 -7.27
N HIS A 99 -6.53 4.37 -7.63
CA HIS A 99 -6.10 4.32 -9.03
C HIS A 99 -6.37 2.93 -9.63
N ILE A 100 -7.07 2.88 -10.76
CA ILE A 100 -7.41 1.62 -11.43
C ILE A 100 -6.35 1.27 -12.47
N LEU A 101 -5.78 0.07 -12.31
CA LEU A 101 -4.83 -0.50 -13.24
C LEU A 101 -5.55 -1.21 -14.38
N ARG A 102 -5.02 -1.04 -15.60
CA ARG A 102 -5.55 -1.64 -16.81
C ARG A 102 -4.54 -2.59 -17.43
N MET A 103 -5.04 -3.63 -18.08
CA MET A 103 -4.22 -4.56 -18.85
C MET A 103 -4.93 -4.91 -20.15
N ASN A 104 -4.21 -4.89 -21.27
CA ASN A 104 -4.68 -5.53 -22.50
C ASN A 104 -4.59 -7.05 -22.31
N PRO A 105 -5.72 -7.78 -22.17
CA PRO A 105 -5.69 -9.20 -21.90
C PRO A 105 -5.21 -9.97 -23.13
N ILE A 106 -4.28 -10.89 -22.92
CA ILE A 106 -3.87 -11.87 -23.93
C ILE A 106 -4.44 -13.22 -23.48
N ALA A 107 -5.24 -13.85 -24.33
CA ALA A 107 -5.69 -15.20 -24.09
C ALA A 107 -4.55 -16.14 -24.53
N SER A 108 -3.72 -16.56 -23.59
CA SER A 108 -2.69 -17.55 -23.84
C SER A 108 -3.24 -18.94 -23.54
N GLY A 109 -3.70 -19.65 -24.57
CA GLY A 109 -3.97 -21.10 -24.52
C GLY A 109 -2.70 -21.94 -24.70
N ALA A 110 -2.84 -23.27 -24.64
CA ALA A 110 -1.79 -24.21 -25.04
C ALA A 110 -1.78 -24.33 -26.57
N GLY A 111 -0.61 -24.18 -27.21
CA GLY A 111 -0.51 -24.31 -28.68
C GLY A 111 -1.16 -23.15 -29.46
N ALA A 112 -2.13 -23.49 -30.32
CA ALA A 112 -2.69 -22.62 -31.36
C ALA A 112 -3.71 -21.57 -30.87
N ASP A 113 -4.29 -21.73 -29.67
CA ASP A 113 -5.36 -20.85 -29.13
C ASP A 113 -4.84 -19.54 -28.52
N ARG A 114 -3.72 -19.02 -29.02
CA ARG A 114 -3.18 -17.73 -28.60
C ARG A 114 -3.93 -16.61 -29.32
N PHE A 115 -5.04 -16.16 -28.76
CA PHE A 115 -5.78 -15.03 -29.30
C PHE A 115 -5.20 -13.72 -28.77
N SER A 116 -4.55 -12.98 -29.67
CA SER A 116 -4.09 -11.62 -29.48
C SER A 116 -4.57 -10.77 -30.65
N THR A 117 -5.22 -9.65 -30.38
CA THR A 117 -5.58 -8.64 -31.41
C THR A 117 -4.40 -7.72 -31.74
N GLY A 118 -3.21 -8.02 -31.24
CA GLY A 118 -2.04 -7.14 -31.36
C GLY A 118 -2.30 -5.79 -30.66
N MET A 119 -2.07 -4.70 -31.39
CA MET A 119 -2.33 -3.34 -30.90
C MET A 119 -3.73 -2.81 -31.27
N GLN A 120 -4.50 -3.55 -32.06
CA GLN A 120 -5.88 -3.19 -32.35
C GLN A 120 -6.72 -3.32 -31.08
N LEU A 121 -7.48 -2.26 -30.75
CA LEU A 121 -8.27 -2.14 -29.53
C LEU A 121 -7.45 -2.36 -28.23
N ALA A 122 -6.21 -1.88 -28.20
CA ALA A 122 -5.28 -2.09 -27.08
C ALA A 122 -5.67 -1.40 -25.76
N PHE A 123 -6.80 -0.69 -25.70
CA PHE A 123 -7.28 -0.08 -24.45
C PHE A 123 -7.62 -1.18 -23.44
N GLY A 124 -6.78 -1.28 -22.41
CA GLY A 124 -6.85 -2.37 -21.45
C GLY A 124 -8.13 -2.37 -20.60
N ARG A 125 -8.50 -3.56 -20.14
CA ARG A 125 -9.58 -3.76 -19.17
C ARG A 125 -9.06 -3.53 -17.74
N PRO A 126 -9.89 -3.05 -16.80
CA PRO A 126 -9.53 -2.96 -15.39
C PRO A 126 -9.12 -4.33 -14.81
N VAL A 127 -7.98 -4.40 -14.11
CA VAL A 127 -7.46 -5.65 -13.52
C VAL A 127 -7.14 -5.55 -12.02
N GLY A 128 -7.02 -4.34 -11.48
CA GLY A 128 -6.67 -4.14 -10.08
C GLY A 128 -6.64 -2.67 -9.68
N GLN A 129 -6.30 -2.41 -8.42
CA GLN A 129 -6.15 -1.07 -7.89
C GLN A 129 -4.76 -0.81 -7.32
N ALA A 130 -4.36 0.45 -7.31
CA ALA A 130 -3.13 0.93 -6.74
C ALA A 130 -3.35 2.23 -5.96
N ALA A 131 -2.53 2.43 -4.93
CA ALA A 131 -2.37 3.71 -4.26
C ALA A 131 -1.17 4.45 -4.85
N GLN A 132 -1.36 5.72 -5.19
CA GLN A 132 -0.32 6.58 -5.74
C GLN A 132 0.38 7.34 -4.62
N PHE A 133 1.72 7.29 -4.62
CA PHE A 133 2.60 7.92 -3.64
C PHE A 133 3.57 8.87 -4.33
N ARG A 134 3.82 9.99 -3.67
CA ARG A 134 4.88 10.96 -3.94
C ARG A 134 6.00 10.78 -2.93
N LYS A 135 7.20 11.17 -3.32
CA LYS A 135 8.39 11.18 -2.47
C LYS A 135 8.10 11.86 -1.12
N GLY A 136 8.48 11.19 -0.04
CA GLY A 136 8.31 11.65 1.33
C GLY A 136 6.99 11.23 1.98
N GLU A 137 6.02 10.72 1.22
CA GLU A 137 4.73 10.33 1.79
C GLU A 137 4.82 8.99 2.53
N ALA A 138 4.13 8.92 3.66
CA ALA A 138 4.01 7.73 4.48
C ALA A 138 2.98 6.72 3.92
N ILE A 139 3.36 5.45 3.90
CA ILE A 139 2.51 4.31 3.53
C ILE A 139 1.78 3.78 4.75
N PHE A 140 2.55 3.53 5.81
CA PHE A 140 2.06 2.99 7.07
C PHE A 140 2.45 3.91 8.22
N GLU A 141 1.57 3.93 9.21
CA GLU A 141 1.80 4.57 10.50
C GLU A 141 1.64 3.53 11.59
N LEU A 142 2.57 3.51 12.53
CA LEU A 142 2.54 2.68 13.73
C LEU A 142 2.77 3.57 14.94
N ARG A 143 1.92 3.47 15.95
CA ARG A 143 2.11 4.12 17.23
C ARG A 143 2.26 3.07 18.31
N ILE A 144 3.25 3.24 19.17
CA ILE A 144 3.64 2.28 20.21
C ILE A 144 4.19 2.99 21.44
N ALA A 145 4.33 2.27 22.55
CA ALA A 145 5.02 2.73 23.73
C ALA A 145 6.55 2.78 23.51
N LYS A 146 7.25 3.61 24.29
CA LYS A 146 8.70 3.80 24.14
C LYS A 146 9.52 2.51 24.32
N LYS A 147 9.02 1.59 25.16
CA LYS A 147 9.65 0.29 25.46
C LYS A 147 9.73 -0.64 24.24
N ASP A 148 8.82 -0.47 23.28
CA ASP A 148 8.63 -1.42 22.18
C ASP A 148 9.25 -0.97 20.85
N LEU A 149 10.10 0.06 20.88
CA LEU A 149 10.71 0.67 19.69
C LEU A 149 11.38 -0.35 18.78
N GLU A 150 12.12 -1.32 19.33
CA GLU A 150 12.78 -2.35 18.54
C GLU A 150 11.78 -3.23 17.77
N THR A 151 10.68 -3.61 18.43
CA THR A 151 9.63 -4.42 17.82
C THR A 151 8.96 -3.63 16.70
N GLY A 152 8.72 -2.34 16.91
CA GLY A 152 8.20 -1.44 15.87
C GLY A 152 9.11 -1.32 14.65
N LYS A 153 10.42 -1.11 14.87
CA LYS A 153 11.42 -1.06 13.78
C LYS A 153 11.47 -2.38 12.99
N LYS A 154 11.46 -3.52 13.69
CA LYS A 154 11.42 -4.86 13.07
C LYS A 154 10.14 -5.07 12.26
N ALA A 155 8.99 -4.60 12.74
CA ALA A 155 7.72 -4.68 12.02
C ALA A 155 7.72 -3.84 10.73
N MET A 156 8.29 -2.64 10.77
CA MET A 156 8.43 -1.77 9.60
C MET A 156 9.43 -2.33 8.58
N ALA A 157 10.54 -2.91 9.03
CA ALA A 157 11.50 -3.59 8.15
C ALA A 157 10.87 -4.77 7.40
N ARG A 158 9.98 -5.53 8.06
CA ARG A 158 9.21 -6.60 7.40
C ARG A 158 8.22 -6.05 6.36
N ALA A 159 7.57 -4.92 6.63
CA ALA A 159 6.71 -4.25 5.66
C ALA A 159 7.52 -3.79 4.44
N TYR A 160 8.69 -3.19 4.67
CA TYR A 160 9.61 -2.73 3.63
C TYR A 160 9.97 -3.86 2.63
N GLN A 161 10.27 -5.07 3.11
CA GLN A 161 10.56 -6.22 2.23
C GLN A 161 9.41 -6.63 1.30
N LYS A 162 8.17 -6.22 1.58
CA LYS A 162 6.99 -6.51 0.75
C LYS A 162 6.67 -5.40 -0.25
N ILE A 163 7.37 -4.27 -0.15
CA ILE A 163 7.18 -3.08 -0.97
C ILE A 163 8.34 -2.99 -1.96
N ALA A 164 8.04 -2.71 -3.23
CA ALA A 164 9.06 -2.63 -4.28
C ALA A 164 9.87 -1.31 -4.26
N CYS A 165 9.69 -0.47 -3.24
CA CYS A 165 10.20 0.90 -3.16
C CYS A 165 11.39 0.98 -2.22
N PRO A 166 12.39 1.83 -2.49
CA PRO A 166 13.27 2.31 -1.44
C PRO A 166 12.43 3.21 -0.52
N CYS A 167 12.29 2.79 0.74
CA CYS A 167 11.47 3.45 1.72
C CYS A 167 12.34 3.77 2.96
N GLN A 168 11.92 4.70 3.80
CA GLN A 168 12.62 5.14 5.00
C GLN A 168 11.69 5.02 6.21
N ILE A 169 12.24 4.60 7.34
CA ILE A 169 11.50 4.58 8.61
C ILE A 169 11.80 5.90 9.32
N ILE A 170 10.76 6.70 9.57
CA ILE A 170 10.86 7.93 10.35
C ILE A 170 10.29 7.64 11.73
N VAL A 171 11.05 7.97 12.78
CA VAL A 171 10.61 7.84 14.17
C VAL A 171 10.39 9.24 14.71
N THR A 172 9.24 9.46 15.34
CA THR A 172 8.85 10.73 15.93
C THR A 172 8.35 10.49 17.34
N ASP A 173 8.95 11.17 18.32
CA ASP A 173 8.45 11.21 19.69
C ASP A 173 7.21 12.11 19.73
N LEU A 174 6.06 11.58 20.16
CA LEU A 174 4.80 12.33 20.22
C LEU A 174 4.67 13.16 21.50
N LYS A 175 5.39 12.78 22.57
CA LYS A 175 5.35 13.46 23.87
C LYS A 175 6.37 14.59 24.03
N ALA A 176 7.43 14.58 23.22
CA ALA A 176 8.36 15.69 23.16
C ALA A 176 7.76 16.77 22.25
N LYS A 177 7.18 17.82 22.84
CA LYS A 177 6.91 19.05 22.09
C LYS A 177 8.28 19.60 21.63
N ASP A 178 8.39 19.81 20.33
CA ASP A 178 9.47 20.53 19.65
C ASP A 178 10.85 19.85 19.65
N HIS A 179 11.12 19.01 18.65
CA HIS A 179 12.32 19.06 17.80
C HIS A 179 12.05 18.26 16.50
N GLY A 180 12.47 18.79 15.35
CA GLY A 180 12.16 18.25 14.02
C GLY A 180 12.56 16.77 13.82
N PRO A 181 12.06 16.11 12.75
CA PRO A 181 12.16 14.66 12.60
C PRO A 181 13.63 14.20 12.58
N ALA A 182 14.04 13.50 13.65
CA ALA A 182 15.30 12.79 13.70
C ALA A 182 15.26 11.64 12.68
N ALA A 183 15.78 11.88 11.48
CA ALA A 183 15.93 10.87 10.46
C ALA A 183 16.99 9.85 10.89
N VAL A 184 16.57 8.80 11.58
CA VAL A 184 17.44 7.65 11.86
C VAL A 184 17.59 6.87 10.55
N ALA A 185 18.70 7.07 9.86
CA ALA A 185 19.10 6.26 8.72
C ALA A 185 19.33 4.81 9.17
N ALA A 186 18.81 3.87 8.38
CA ALA A 186 19.19 2.46 8.41
C ALA A 186 20.23 2.22 7.32
#